data_AF-A0A239PF05-F1
#
_entry.id   AF-A0A239PF05-F1
#
_cell.length_a   1.000
_cell.length_b   1.000
_cell.length_c   1.000
_cell.angle_alpha   90.00
_cell.angle_beta   90.00
_cell.angle_gamma   90.00
#
_symmetry.space_group_name_H-M   'P 1'
#
loop_
_entity.id
_entity.type
_entity.pdbx_description
1 polymer ?
#
loop_
_entity_poly.entity_id
_entity_poly.type
_entity_poly.pdbx_seq_one_letter_code
_entity_poly.pdbx_strand_id
1 'polypeptide(L)'
;MIVKDLDAIRRRTIAGYGVDPQRAARLLELMRRRGVTEWPPPTVEQRRARWDAHVARYGLGPDRWHTQWGPVTPYTRSEFHPDPARRMTFYLGVGHPHHLRRSPVPLFISATTLARYVSRYEQQGDDWPVQTFGTPWAGDSGAYAALMLNTRGRRDHPWYLWPADYGAMWVRFAEAVGHSSRDLMPDFVGVQDWPCEPAVLKRTGKTVREHQELTVESYLYLAEEFPMIAWLPTLQGWWPWEYVEHVEMYQRAGVDLTGRRAGVGSICRRGSQKGVARVLGTLTELGLGMRMHGFGVSINALRIAGHLLDSADSQAWSKSARDEHLMLPGCNHLSRPDPVIGARRPTDCRNCFTYALHWREEALDAVRACARDRANGRHTAEPALPAPALLRRANRSRPNPDQLLLFGQ
;
A
#
# COMPACT_ATOMS: atom_id res chain seq x y z
N MET A 1 23.29 24.22 26.03
CA MET A 1 22.57 25.23 25.23
C MET A 1 21.45 25.78 26.10
N ILE A 2 21.52 27.04 26.52
CA ILE A 2 20.69 27.59 27.61
C ILE A 2 19.24 27.73 27.11
N VAL A 3 18.25 27.32 27.93
CA VAL A 3 16.82 27.24 27.61
C VAL A 3 16.24 28.53 26.98
N LYS A 4 16.83 29.70 27.28
CA LYS A 4 16.44 30.98 26.69
C LYS A 4 16.76 31.11 25.19
N ASP A 5 17.76 30.39 24.67
CA ASP A 5 18.10 30.39 23.23
C ASP A 5 17.14 29.52 22.40
N LEU A 6 16.63 28.42 22.97
CA LEU A 6 15.64 27.57 22.29
C LEU A 6 14.30 28.27 22.14
N ASP A 7 13.95 29.12 23.10
CA ASP A 7 12.74 29.95 23.06
C ASP A 7 12.84 31.06 22.00
N ALA A 8 14.02 31.65 21.81
CA ALA A 8 14.29 32.62 20.76
C ALA A 8 14.27 31.99 19.36
N ILE A 9 14.81 30.78 19.21
CA ILE A 9 14.76 29.99 17.97
C ILE A 9 13.30 29.61 17.65
N ARG A 10 12.54 29.12 18.64
CA ARG A 10 11.13 28.74 18.47
C ARG A 10 10.21 29.92 18.12
N ARG A 11 10.43 31.09 18.72
CA ARG A 11 9.69 32.32 18.39
C ARG A 11 10.02 32.82 16.98
N ARG A 12 11.27 32.69 16.52
CA ARG A 12 11.68 33.03 15.14
C ARG A 12 11.04 32.12 14.09
N THR A 13 10.90 30.82 14.38
CA THR A 13 10.29 29.87 13.43
C THR A 13 8.78 30.05 13.33
N ILE A 14 8.09 30.39 14.42
CA ILE A 14 6.62 30.53 14.43
C ILE A 14 6.16 31.88 13.84
N ALA A 15 6.90 32.97 14.07
CA ALA A 15 6.58 34.28 13.48
C ALA A 15 6.73 34.32 11.95
N GLY A 16 7.52 33.41 11.35
CA GLY A 16 7.70 33.31 9.90
C GLY A 16 6.50 32.75 9.12
N TYR A 17 5.50 32.17 9.81
CA TYR A 17 4.35 31.51 9.17
C TYR A 17 2.99 32.22 9.41
N GLY A 18 2.98 33.42 10.01
CA GLY A 18 1.78 34.24 10.09
C GLY A 18 0.64 33.68 10.95
N VAL A 19 0.93 32.88 11.98
CA VAL A 19 -0.09 32.24 12.83
C VAL A 19 -0.34 33.04 14.12
N ASP A 20 -1.61 33.24 14.45
CA ASP A 20 -2.12 33.95 15.64
C ASP A 20 -1.52 33.43 16.98
N PRO A 21 -0.91 34.30 17.82
CA PRO A 21 -0.26 33.94 19.08
C PRO A 21 -1.15 33.23 20.09
N GLN A 22 -2.45 33.52 20.11
CA GLN A 22 -3.38 32.87 21.05
C GLN A 22 -3.63 31.40 20.67
N ARG A 23 -3.55 31.05 19.38
CA ARG A 23 -3.69 29.68 18.88
C ARG A 23 -2.51 28.79 19.23
N ALA A 24 -1.29 29.34 19.23
CA ALA A 24 -0.08 28.65 19.68
C ALA A 24 -0.13 28.34 21.19
N ALA A 25 -0.64 29.27 22.00
CA ALA A 25 -0.79 29.07 23.45
C ALA A 25 -1.79 27.96 23.80
N ARG A 26 -2.91 27.87 23.06
CA ARG A 26 -3.93 26.82 23.23
C ARG A 26 -3.41 25.42 22.87
N LEU A 27 -2.58 25.31 21.83
CA LEU A 27 -1.99 24.04 21.41
C LEU A 27 -0.99 23.50 22.44
N LEU A 28 -0.14 24.39 23.00
CA LEU A 28 0.80 24.02 24.04
C LEU A 28 0.13 23.62 25.36
N GLU A 29 -1.02 24.20 25.67
CA GLU A 29 -1.84 23.83 26.84
C GLU A 29 -2.52 22.47 26.64
N LEU A 30 -3.04 22.19 25.43
CA LEU A 30 -3.62 20.89 25.07
C LEU A 30 -2.59 19.74 25.18
N MET A 31 -1.36 19.98 24.72
CA MET A 31 -0.26 19.02 24.81
C MET A 31 0.14 18.71 26.25
N ARG A 32 0.12 19.73 27.14
CA ARG A 32 0.38 19.57 28.57
C ARG A 32 -0.73 18.78 29.28
N ARG A 33 -2.00 19.04 28.96
CA ARG A 33 -3.17 18.37 29.58
C ARG A 33 -3.31 16.90 29.21
N ARG A 34 -2.83 16.49 28.04
CA ARG A 34 -2.98 15.11 27.54
C ARG A 34 -1.84 14.17 27.93
N GLY A 35 -0.85 14.62 28.71
CA GLY A 35 0.26 13.76 29.16
C GLY A 35 1.04 13.11 28.04
N VAL A 36 1.01 13.68 26.83
CA VAL A 36 1.62 13.11 25.60
C VAL A 36 3.16 13.29 25.59
N THR A 37 3.78 13.33 26.77
CA THR A 37 5.18 13.66 27.00
C THR A 37 5.95 12.53 27.66
N GLU A 38 5.65 11.26 27.37
CA GLU A 38 6.75 10.27 27.37
C GLU A 38 7.57 10.47 26.10
N TRP A 39 8.41 11.49 26.26
CA TRP A 39 9.41 11.98 25.37
C TRP A 39 10.64 12.26 26.26
N PRO A 40 11.86 11.90 25.83
CA PRO A 40 12.17 11.50 24.47
C PRO A 40 11.91 10.01 24.16
N PRO A 41 11.58 9.66 22.90
CA PRO A 41 11.76 8.31 22.38
C PRO A 41 13.22 7.90 22.59
N PRO A 42 13.53 6.59 22.60
CA PRO A 42 14.90 6.14 22.80
C PRO A 42 15.82 6.86 21.81
N THR A 43 16.93 7.42 22.30
CA THR A 43 17.86 8.19 21.48
C THR A 43 18.40 7.34 20.33
N VAL A 44 19.00 7.98 19.32
CA VAL A 44 19.66 7.26 18.22
C VAL A 44 20.69 6.28 18.81
N GLU A 45 21.42 6.64 19.88
CA GLU A 45 22.34 5.73 20.56
C GLU A 45 21.64 4.53 21.21
N GLN A 46 20.49 4.74 21.84
CA GLN A 46 19.73 3.65 22.48
C GLN A 46 19.13 2.66 21.47
N ARG A 47 18.70 3.16 20.29
CA ARG A 47 18.26 2.30 19.19
C ARG A 47 19.43 1.56 18.53
N ARG A 48 20.60 2.21 18.43
CA ARG A 48 21.86 1.60 17.98
C ARG A 48 22.31 0.46 18.90
N ALA A 49 22.29 0.66 20.22
CA ALA A 49 22.71 -0.35 21.20
C ALA A 49 21.82 -1.62 21.17
N ARG A 50 20.50 -1.45 21.00
CA ARG A 50 19.57 -2.58 20.81
C ARG A 50 19.85 -3.34 19.53
N TRP A 51 20.23 -2.62 18.48
CA TRP A 51 20.62 -3.19 17.20
C TRP A 51 21.94 -3.98 17.30
N ASP A 52 22.94 -3.45 17.98
CA ASP A 52 24.23 -4.11 18.16
C ASP A 52 24.10 -5.42 18.97
N ALA A 53 23.21 -5.44 19.97
CA ALA A 53 22.85 -6.67 20.70
C ALA A 53 22.12 -7.71 19.82
N HIS A 54 21.32 -7.28 18.85
CA HIS A 54 20.65 -8.15 17.88
C HIS A 54 21.66 -8.76 16.90
N VAL A 55 22.57 -7.95 16.35
CA VAL A 55 23.64 -8.42 15.46
C VAL A 55 24.55 -9.43 16.15
N ALA A 56 24.93 -9.17 17.40
CA ALA A 56 25.72 -10.11 18.21
C ALA A 56 25.04 -11.47 18.42
N ARG A 57 23.70 -11.50 18.37
CA ARG A 57 22.90 -12.73 18.55
C ARG A 57 22.61 -13.47 17.25
N TYR A 58 22.53 -12.78 16.11
CA TYR A 58 21.98 -13.36 14.87
C TYR A 58 22.90 -13.30 13.63
N GLY A 59 24.00 -12.55 13.63
CA GLY A 59 24.96 -12.49 12.51
C GLY A 59 24.76 -11.33 11.52
N LEU A 60 25.52 -11.35 10.41
CA LEU A 60 25.72 -10.22 9.47
C LEU A 60 25.49 -10.57 7.97
N GLY A 61 24.98 -11.76 7.63
CA GLY A 61 24.69 -12.15 6.23
C GLY A 61 23.25 -11.76 5.80
N PRO A 62 22.86 -11.96 4.52
CA PRO A 62 21.45 -12.08 4.20
C PRO A 62 20.97 -13.42 4.78
N ASP A 63 20.72 -13.45 6.09
CA ASP A 63 20.20 -14.63 6.78
C ASP A 63 18.98 -15.09 6.01
N ARG A 64 19.02 -16.28 5.40
CA ARG A 64 17.85 -16.86 4.74
C ARG A 64 17.35 -18.01 5.59
N TRP A 65 16.03 -18.11 5.70
CA TRP A 65 15.40 -19.29 6.29
C TRP A 65 15.20 -20.34 5.22
N HIS A 66 15.67 -21.56 5.46
CA HIS A 66 15.34 -22.69 4.61
C HIS A 66 13.90 -23.13 4.88
N THR A 67 13.11 -23.20 3.82
CA THR A 67 11.71 -23.65 3.88
C THR A 67 11.52 -24.81 2.91
N GLN A 68 10.38 -25.51 3.01
CA GLN A 68 10.01 -26.54 2.04
C GLN A 68 9.85 -26.03 0.60
N TRP A 69 9.75 -24.71 0.41
CA TRP A 69 9.65 -24.06 -0.90
C TRP A 69 10.95 -23.37 -1.33
N GLY A 70 12.05 -23.61 -0.61
CA GLY A 70 13.35 -22.99 -0.86
C GLY A 70 13.74 -21.92 0.16
N PRO A 71 14.91 -21.29 -0.02
CA PRO A 71 15.43 -20.29 0.90
C PRO A 71 14.72 -18.94 0.73
N VAL A 72 14.23 -18.36 1.83
CA VAL A 72 13.51 -17.07 1.82
C VAL A 72 14.20 -16.05 2.72
N THR A 73 14.11 -14.77 2.37
CA THR A 73 14.53 -13.67 3.25
C THR A 73 13.51 -13.52 4.39
N PRO A 74 13.95 -13.59 5.66
CA PRO A 74 13.13 -13.39 6.84
C PRO A 74 12.38 -12.07 6.77
N TYR A 75 11.11 -12.08 7.19
CA TYR A 75 10.28 -10.89 7.20
C TYR A 75 10.40 -10.08 8.50
N THR A 76 11.13 -10.58 9.50
CA THR A 76 11.34 -9.86 10.76
C THR A 76 12.12 -8.59 10.48
N ARG A 77 11.49 -7.46 10.81
CA ARG A 77 12.00 -6.12 10.49
C ARG A 77 12.84 -5.54 11.61
N SER A 78 13.84 -4.76 11.19
CA SER A 78 14.52 -3.80 12.06
C SER A 78 14.87 -2.57 11.24
N GLU A 79 14.59 -1.39 11.80
CA GLU A 79 14.86 -0.08 11.17
C GLU A 79 16.33 0.03 10.71
N PHE A 80 17.26 -0.52 11.48
CA PHE A 80 18.70 -0.41 11.25
C PHE A 80 19.32 -1.67 10.63
N HIS A 81 18.51 -2.62 10.16
CA HIS A 81 19.03 -3.87 9.62
C HIS A 81 19.98 -3.64 8.44
N PRO A 82 21.21 -4.21 8.35
CA PRO A 82 22.16 -3.94 7.28
C PRO A 82 21.58 -4.30 5.90
N ASP A 83 20.82 -5.39 5.83
CA ASP A 83 20.00 -5.75 4.67
C ASP A 83 18.75 -4.85 4.54
N PRO A 84 18.66 -4.00 3.50
CA PRO A 84 17.50 -3.15 3.22
C PRO A 84 16.19 -3.93 3.07
N ALA A 85 16.25 -5.18 2.58
CA ALA A 85 15.07 -6.04 2.46
C ALA A 85 14.42 -6.38 3.81
N ARG A 86 15.17 -6.27 4.91
CA ARG A 86 14.68 -6.47 6.29
C ARG A 86 14.29 -5.15 6.99
N ARG A 87 14.21 -4.03 6.25
CA ARG A 87 13.68 -2.75 6.77
C ARG A 87 12.23 -2.50 6.37
N MET A 88 11.73 -3.22 5.36
CA MET A 88 10.39 -3.07 4.77
C MET A 88 9.58 -4.37 4.93
N THR A 89 8.26 -4.28 5.11
CA THR A 89 7.40 -5.47 4.99
C THR A 89 7.00 -5.67 3.52
N PHE A 90 7.41 -6.79 2.91
CA PHE A 90 6.90 -7.17 1.60
C PHE A 90 5.81 -8.24 1.74
N TYR A 91 4.57 -7.88 1.45
CA TYR A 91 3.43 -8.80 1.46
C TYR A 91 3.30 -9.48 0.09
N LEU A 92 3.44 -10.79 0.06
CA LEU A 92 3.28 -11.57 -1.17
C LEU A 92 1.79 -11.74 -1.47
N GLY A 93 1.33 -11.15 -2.57
CA GLY A 93 -0.06 -11.28 -3.02
C GLY A 93 -0.36 -12.71 -3.44
N VAL A 94 -1.39 -13.35 -2.88
CA VAL A 94 -1.75 -14.73 -3.21
C VAL A 94 -3.24 -14.89 -3.56
N GLY A 95 -3.54 -15.74 -4.54
CA GLY A 95 -4.91 -16.06 -4.94
C GLY A 95 -5.52 -17.25 -4.20
N HIS A 96 -4.75 -17.87 -3.30
CA HIS A 96 -5.10 -19.09 -2.57
C HIS A 96 -4.88 -18.85 -1.07
N PRO A 97 -5.92 -18.47 -0.31
CA PRO A 97 -5.77 -18.05 1.08
C PRO A 97 -5.26 -19.15 2.03
N HIS A 98 -5.41 -20.43 1.67
CA HIS A 98 -4.89 -21.54 2.48
C HIS A 98 -3.38 -21.47 2.74
N HIS A 99 -2.63 -20.68 1.96
CA HIS A 99 -1.21 -20.43 2.21
C HIS A 99 -0.96 -19.71 3.54
N LEU A 100 -1.91 -18.94 4.08
CA LEU A 100 -1.79 -18.30 5.41
C LEU A 100 -1.39 -19.30 6.50
N ARG A 101 -1.87 -20.54 6.41
CA ARG A 101 -1.61 -21.57 7.41
C ARG A 101 -0.14 -21.94 7.55
N ARG A 102 0.64 -21.81 6.48
CA ARG A 102 2.03 -22.32 6.42
C ARG A 102 3.01 -21.33 5.80
N SER A 103 2.57 -20.12 5.50
CA SER A 103 3.39 -19.16 4.77
C SER A 103 4.61 -18.77 5.61
N PRO A 104 5.82 -18.86 5.07
CA PRO A 104 7.02 -18.41 5.76
C PRO A 104 7.23 -16.88 5.64
N VAL A 105 6.35 -16.19 4.91
CA VAL A 105 6.45 -14.76 4.59
C VAL A 105 5.09 -14.06 4.67
N PRO A 106 5.04 -12.74 4.90
CA PRO A 106 3.79 -12.00 4.95
C PRO A 106 2.99 -12.13 3.67
N LEU A 107 1.67 -12.25 3.79
CA LEU A 107 0.77 -12.44 2.66
C LEU A 107 -0.18 -11.25 2.46
N PHE A 108 -0.49 -10.95 1.20
CA PHE A 108 -1.51 -9.98 0.83
C PHE A 108 -2.69 -10.70 0.15
N ILE A 109 -3.92 -10.48 0.64
CA ILE A 109 -5.10 -11.19 0.15
C ILE A 109 -6.26 -10.23 -0.03
N SER A 110 -6.82 -10.21 -1.24
CA SER A 110 -7.97 -9.36 -1.53
C SER A 110 -9.26 -9.88 -0.93
N ALA A 111 -10.17 -8.96 -0.59
CA ALA A 111 -11.52 -9.26 -0.15
C ALA A 111 -12.24 -10.19 -1.13
N THR A 112 -12.07 -9.97 -2.43
CA THR A 112 -12.65 -10.82 -3.49
C THR A 112 -12.13 -12.26 -3.45
N THR A 113 -10.89 -12.46 -3.02
CA THR A 113 -10.30 -13.80 -2.89
C THR A 113 -10.87 -14.50 -1.67
N LEU A 114 -10.94 -13.82 -0.52
CA LEU A 114 -11.52 -14.37 0.71
C LEU A 114 -13.02 -14.68 0.52
N ALA A 115 -13.79 -13.75 -0.02
CA ALA A 115 -15.24 -13.93 -0.26
C ALA A 115 -15.52 -15.15 -1.16
N ARG A 116 -14.76 -15.33 -2.25
CA ARG A 116 -14.89 -16.50 -3.13
C ARG A 116 -14.60 -17.82 -2.43
N TYR A 117 -13.68 -17.82 -1.47
CA TYR A 117 -13.40 -19.01 -0.68
C TYR A 117 -14.55 -19.26 0.30
N VAL A 118 -15.11 -18.23 0.96
CA VAL A 118 -16.25 -18.39 1.90
C VAL A 118 -17.38 -19.13 1.21
N SER A 119 -17.85 -18.58 0.10
CA SER A 119 -18.97 -19.18 -0.63
C SER A 119 -18.69 -20.61 -1.09
N ARG A 120 -17.43 -20.95 -1.42
CA ARG A 120 -17.06 -22.30 -1.85
C ARG A 120 -17.13 -23.31 -0.70
N TYR A 121 -16.60 -22.97 0.47
CA TYR A 121 -16.54 -23.90 1.60
C TYR A 121 -17.92 -24.06 2.25
N GLU A 122 -18.68 -22.96 2.37
CA GLU A 122 -20.08 -23.01 2.82
C GLU A 122 -20.94 -23.92 1.93
N GLN A 123 -20.79 -23.84 0.60
CA GLN A 123 -21.50 -24.72 -0.35
C GLN A 123 -21.10 -26.20 -0.22
N GLN A 124 -19.91 -26.48 0.31
CA GLN A 124 -19.39 -27.84 0.49
C GLN A 124 -19.73 -28.42 1.87
N GLY A 125 -20.31 -27.62 2.77
CA GLY A 125 -20.55 -28.00 4.16
C GLY A 125 -19.28 -28.14 5.00
N ASP A 126 -18.17 -27.60 4.49
CA ASP A 126 -16.85 -27.70 5.11
C ASP A 126 -16.55 -26.47 5.99
N ASP A 127 -15.82 -26.68 7.07
CA ASP A 127 -15.33 -25.60 7.93
C ASP A 127 -14.39 -24.65 7.18
N TRP A 128 -14.35 -23.40 7.63
CA TRP A 128 -13.47 -22.36 7.08
C TRP A 128 -11.99 -22.76 7.21
N PRO A 129 -11.26 -23.02 6.11
CA PRO A 129 -9.92 -23.60 6.16
C PRO A 129 -8.81 -22.55 6.25
N VAL A 130 -9.16 -21.27 6.15
CA VAL A 130 -8.20 -20.18 6.02
C VAL A 130 -7.88 -19.69 7.42
N GLN A 131 -6.69 -20.06 7.91
CA GLN A 131 -6.21 -19.75 9.24
C GLN A 131 -4.76 -19.26 9.14
N THR A 132 -4.36 -18.32 9.99
CA THR A 132 -2.96 -17.94 10.17
C THR A 132 -2.45 -18.39 11.54
N PHE A 133 -1.15 -18.69 11.63
CA PHE A 133 -0.48 -19.12 12.87
C PHE A 133 0.70 -18.19 13.22
N GLY A 134 0.52 -16.89 12.99
CA GLY A 134 1.46 -15.83 13.38
C GLY A 134 2.22 -15.19 12.22
N THR A 135 2.01 -15.64 10.99
CA THR A 135 2.56 -14.95 9.82
C THR A 135 1.73 -13.70 9.53
N PRO A 136 2.35 -12.50 9.41
CA PRO A 136 1.62 -11.27 9.17
C PRO A 136 0.86 -11.33 7.85
N TRP A 137 -0.29 -10.68 7.82
CA TRP A 137 -1.10 -10.61 6.61
C TRP A 137 -1.85 -9.31 6.54
N ALA A 138 -2.18 -8.89 5.33
CA ALA A 138 -2.98 -7.70 5.06
C ALA A 138 -3.85 -7.95 3.83
N GLY A 139 -4.75 -7.03 3.52
CA GLY A 139 -5.61 -7.16 2.36
C GLY A 139 -6.16 -5.85 1.83
N ASP A 140 -6.81 -5.93 0.68
CA ASP A 140 -7.44 -4.81 0.00
C ASP A 140 -8.88 -5.13 -0.41
N SER A 141 -9.59 -4.10 -0.88
CA SER A 141 -10.94 -4.19 -1.42
C SER A 141 -11.02 -4.84 -2.79
N GLY A 142 -9.90 -4.93 -3.53
CA GLY A 142 -9.88 -5.32 -4.92
C GLY A 142 -10.48 -4.26 -5.85
N ALA A 143 -10.45 -2.97 -5.47
CA ALA A 143 -11.08 -1.87 -6.19
C ALA A 143 -10.74 -1.83 -7.69
N TYR A 144 -9.46 -1.93 -8.04
CA TYR A 144 -9.04 -1.94 -9.44
C TYR A 144 -9.70 -3.09 -10.23
N ALA A 145 -9.79 -4.28 -9.64
CA ALA A 145 -10.42 -5.43 -10.27
C ALA A 145 -11.93 -5.19 -10.46
N ALA A 146 -12.61 -4.60 -9.47
CA ALA A 146 -14.03 -4.23 -9.55
C ALA A 146 -14.31 -3.19 -10.64
N LEU A 147 -13.43 -2.20 -10.79
CA LEU A 147 -13.67 -1.11 -11.71
C LEU A 147 -13.22 -1.42 -13.15
N MET A 148 -12.14 -2.20 -13.35
CA MET A 148 -11.54 -2.38 -14.67
C MET A 148 -11.66 -3.79 -15.26
N LEU A 149 -11.54 -4.85 -14.45
CA LEU A 149 -11.31 -6.20 -14.96
C LEU A 149 -12.61 -6.97 -15.21
N ASN A 150 -13.37 -6.64 -16.27
CA ASN A 150 -14.58 -7.36 -16.72
C ASN A 150 -15.55 -7.82 -15.61
N THR A 151 -15.59 -7.09 -14.52
CA THR A 151 -16.46 -7.29 -13.33
C THR A 151 -17.66 -6.34 -13.37
N ARG A 152 -17.83 -5.57 -14.44
CA ARG A 152 -18.98 -4.66 -14.60
C ARG A 152 -20.26 -5.48 -14.54
N GLY A 153 -21.12 -5.18 -13.57
CA GLY A 153 -22.38 -5.91 -13.35
C GLY A 153 -22.28 -7.12 -12.42
N ARG A 154 -21.08 -7.50 -11.96
CA ARG A 154 -20.90 -8.44 -10.86
C ARG A 154 -21.19 -7.74 -9.54
N ARG A 155 -22.48 -7.54 -9.27
CA ARG A 155 -22.98 -6.94 -8.01
C ARG A 155 -22.53 -7.73 -6.77
N ASP A 156 -22.07 -8.97 -6.96
CA ASP A 156 -21.48 -9.84 -5.94
C ASP A 156 -20.00 -9.53 -5.63
N HIS A 157 -19.33 -8.64 -6.36
CA HIS A 157 -17.96 -8.27 -6.02
C HIS A 157 -17.94 -7.47 -4.71
N PRO A 158 -17.09 -7.82 -3.72
CA PRO A 158 -17.13 -7.19 -2.38
C PRO A 158 -16.98 -5.67 -2.38
N TRP A 159 -16.24 -5.11 -3.34
CA TRP A 159 -16.12 -3.66 -3.51
C TRP A 159 -17.44 -2.94 -3.81
N TYR A 160 -18.46 -3.61 -4.37
CA TYR A 160 -19.79 -3.03 -4.60
C TYR A 160 -20.74 -3.15 -3.41
N LEU A 161 -20.33 -3.82 -2.33
CA LEU A 161 -21.13 -3.90 -1.10
C LEU A 161 -21.29 -2.50 -0.50
N TRP A 162 -22.37 -2.32 0.26
CA TRP A 162 -22.48 -1.13 1.10
C TRP A 162 -21.32 -1.11 2.11
N PRO A 163 -20.82 0.06 2.51
CA PRO A 163 -19.72 0.15 3.48
C PRO A 163 -19.95 -0.64 4.76
N ALA A 164 -21.19 -0.69 5.26
CA ALA A 164 -21.59 -1.52 6.40
C ALA A 164 -21.34 -3.02 6.16
N ASP A 165 -21.78 -3.53 5.00
CA ASP A 165 -21.64 -4.93 4.63
C ASP A 165 -20.17 -5.30 4.38
N TYR A 166 -19.41 -4.39 3.77
CA TYR A 166 -17.98 -4.55 3.54
C TYR A 166 -17.19 -4.59 4.86
N GLY A 167 -17.49 -3.68 5.80
CA GLY A 167 -16.90 -3.66 7.13
C GLY A 167 -17.23 -4.93 7.92
N ALA A 168 -18.51 -5.31 7.97
CA ALA A 168 -18.96 -6.53 8.64
C ALA A 168 -18.33 -7.80 8.02
N MET A 169 -18.16 -7.84 6.70
CA MET A 169 -17.46 -8.92 6.01
C MET A 169 -15.99 -9.02 6.45
N TRP A 170 -15.29 -7.90 6.58
CA TRP A 170 -13.90 -7.92 7.06
C TRP A 170 -13.75 -8.29 8.52
N VAL A 171 -14.71 -7.94 9.38
CA VAL A 171 -14.78 -8.46 10.76
C VAL A 171 -14.84 -9.99 10.73
N ARG A 172 -15.77 -10.56 9.94
CA ARG A 172 -15.87 -12.03 9.80
C ARG A 172 -14.59 -12.66 9.26
N PHE A 173 -13.96 -12.05 8.24
CA PHE A 173 -12.69 -12.55 7.71
C PHE A 173 -11.58 -12.52 8.76
N ALA A 174 -11.45 -11.41 9.48
CA ALA A 174 -10.40 -11.24 10.48
C ALA A 174 -10.57 -12.25 11.61
N GLU A 175 -11.79 -12.40 12.14
CA GLU A 175 -12.11 -13.39 13.19
C GLU A 175 -11.89 -14.83 12.73
N ALA A 176 -12.34 -15.18 11.53
CA ALA A 176 -12.20 -16.53 11.01
C ALA A 176 -10.75 -16.91 10.69
N VAL A 177 -9.95 -15.96 10.19
CA VAL A 177 -8.53 -16.18 9.87
C VAL A 177 -7.64 -16.17 11.10
N GLY A 178 -7.89 -15.24 12.04
CA GLY A 178 -7.07 -15.02 13.23
C GLY A 178 -7.62 -15.63 14.51
N HIS A 179 -8.68 -16.45 14.44
CA HIS A 179 -9.32 -17.10 15.59
C HIS A 179 -9.71 -16.12 16.71
N SER A 180 -10.19 -14.94 16.34
CA SER A 180 -10.47 -13.83 17.27
C SER A 180 -9.27 -13.36 18.12
N SER A 181 -8.05 -13.86 17.86
CA SER A 181 -6.83 -13.40 18.48
C SER A 181 -6.39 -12.08 17.87
N ARG A 182 -6.26 -11.04 18.70
CA ARG A 182 -5.80 -9.71 18.26
C ARG A 182 -4.44 -9.75 17.56
N ASP A 183 -3.56 -10.65 17.99
CA ASP A 183 -2.21 -10.79 17.43
C ASP A 183 -2.19 -11.45 16.04
N LEU A 184 -3.33 -12.04 15.62
CA LEU A 184 -3.50 -12.73 14.35
C LEU A 184 -4.44 -11.98 13.39
N MET A 185 -4.91 -10.80 13.77
CA MET A 185 -5.67 -9.88 12.91
C MET A 185 -4.82 -9.39 11.73
N PRO A 186 -5.43 -8.92 10.63
CA PRO A 186 -4.65 -8.33 9.56
C PRO A 186 -3.92 -7.07 10.04
N ASP A 187 -2.67 -6.90 9.62
CA ASP A 187 -1.84 -5.72 9.94
C ASP A 187 -2.50 -4.42 9.51
N PHE A 188 -3.27 -4.47 8.42
CA PHE A 188 -4.17 -3.46 7.93
C PHE A 188 -5.09 -4.01 6.83
N VAL A 189 -6.16 -3.28 6.55
CA VAL A 189 -7.10 -3.57 5.46
C VAL A 189 -7.33 -2.30 4.64
N GLY A 190 -7.17 -2.39 3.32
CA GLY A 190 -7.53 -1.30 2.41
C GLY A 190 -9.03 -1.05 2.39
N VAL A 191 -9.44 0.22 2.38
CA VAL A 191 -10.85 0.65 2.28
C VAL A 191 -11.43 0.39 0.87
N GLN A 192 -12.73 0.66 0.65
CA GLN A 192 -13.33 0.69 -0.70
C GLN A 192 -12.88 1.97 -1.44
N ASP A 193 -11.59 2.03 -1.73
CA ASP A 193 -10.93 3.14 -2.40
C ASP A 193 -11.30 3.24 -3.89
N TRP A 194 -11.02 4.41 -4.48
CA TRP A 194 -11.30 4.72 -5.87
C TRP A 194 -10.00 5.06 -6.62
N PRO A 195 -9.41 4.09 -7.34
CA PRO A 195 -8.17 4.28 -8.09
C PRO A 195 -8.32 5.30 -9.24
N CYS A 196 -7.34 6.19 -9.35
CA CYS A 196 -7.26 7.30 -10.29
C CYS A 196 -6.47 7.02 -11.58
N GLU A 197 -6.24 5.77 -11.96
CA GLU A 197 -5.69 5.46 -13.29
C GLU A 197 -6.55 6.10 -14.39
N PRO A 198 -5.98 6.69 -15.47
CA PRO A 198 -6.76 7.35 -16.51
C PRO A 198 -7.85 6.47 -17.15
N ALA A 199 -7.59 5.17 -17.28
CA ALA A 199 -8.57 4.22 -17.77
C ALA A 199 -9.75 4.01 -16.79
N VAL A 200 -9.50 4.10 -15.48
CA VAL A 200 -10.55 4.02 -14.44
C VAL A 200 -11.38 5.31 -14.44
N LEU A 201 -10.74 6.48 -14.49
CA LEU A 201 -11.43 7.77 -14.58
C LEU A 201 -12.34 7.81 -15.81
N LYS A 202 -11.82 7.44 -16.98
CA LYS A 202 -12.59 7.34 -18.23
C LYS A 202 -13.79 6.39 -18.09
N ARG A 203 -13.62 5.27 -17.38
CA ARG A 203 -14.66 4.26 -17.22
C ARG A 203 -15.73 4.63 -16.20
N THR A 204 -15.35 5.35 -15.15
CA THR A 204 -16.28 5.81 -14.10
C THR A 204 -16.96 7.13 -14.44
N GLY A 205 -16.39 7.92 -15.35
CA GLY A 205 -16.87 9.27 -15.66
C GLY A 205 -16.60 10.29 -14.55
N LYS A 206 -15.80 9.93 -13.54
CA LYS A 206 -15.46 10.77 -12.38
C LYS A 206 -14.08 11.39 -12.52
N THR A 207 -13.90 12.52 -11.85
CA THR A 207 -12.63 13.22 -11.69
C THR A 207 -11.77 12.58 -10.60
N VAL A 208 -10.48 12.92 -10.57
CA VAL A 208 -9.57 12.54 -9.48
C VAL A 208 -10.12 13.03 -8.14
N ARG A 209 -10.58 14.28 -8.05
CA ARG A 209 -11.16 14.85 -6.83
C ARG A 209 -12.35 14.03 -6.31
N GLU A 210 -13.29 13.66 -7.17
CA GLU A 210 -14.43 12.84 -6.75
C GLU A 210 -13.98 11.46 -6.24
N HIS A 211 -12.97 10.84 -6.87
CA HIS A 211 -12.39 9.59 -6.37
C HIS A 211 -11.71 9.76 -5.00
N GLN A 212 -11.02 10.87 -4.78
CA GLN A 212 -10.44 11.20 -3.47
C GLN A 212 -11.52 11.36 -2.41
N GLU A 213 -12.56 12.15 -2.69
CA GLU A 213 -13.70 12.37 -1.79
C GLU A 213 -14.38 11.06 -1.40
N LEU A 214 -14.69 10.20 -2.39
CA LEU A 214 -15.29 8.89 -2.14
C LEU A 214 -14.36 7.94 -1.35
N THR A 215 -13.05 8.04 -1.57
CA THR A 215 -12.07 7.25 -0.81
C THR A 215 -11.99 7.72 0.65
N VAL A 216 -12.01 9.04 0.89
CA VAL A 216 -12.05 9.62 2.24
C VAL A 216 -13.34 9.24 2.95
N GLU A 217 -14.49 9.36 2.28
CA GLU A 217 -15.79 8.96 2.82
C GLU A 217 -15.82 7.48 3.23
N SER A 218 -15.32 6.60 2.37
CA SER A 218 -15.19 5.16 2.69
C SER A 218 -14.31 4.94 3.92
N TYR A 219 -13.16 5.63 4.01
CA TYR A 219 -12.29 5.50 5.17
C TYR A 219 -12.92 5.99 6.47
N LEU A 220 -13.56 7.18 6.45
CA LEU A 220 -14.19 7.75 7.64
C LEU A 220 -15.28 6.82 8.18
N TYR A 221 -16.18 6.37 7.29
CA TYR A 221 -17.26 5.46 7.68
C TYR A 221 -16.72 4.15 8.27
N LEU A 222 -15.77 3.51 7.58
CA LEU A 222 -15.22 2.23 8.03
C LEU A 222 -14.45 2.36 9.35
N ALA A 223 -13.67 3.42 9.51
CA ALA A 223 -12.90 3.68 10.72
C ALA A 223 -13.79 3.99 11.94
N GLU A 224 -14.94 4.63 11.72
CA GLU A 224 -15.92 4.94 12.77
C GLU A 224 -16.74 3.71 13.17
N GLU A 225 -17.34 3.02 12.19
CA GLU A 225 -18.29 1.92 12.44
C GLU A 225 -17.59 0.58 12.74
N PHE A 226 -16.38 0.39 12.23
CA PHE A 226 -15.61 -0.85 12.38
C PHE A 226 -14.20 -0.58 12.94
N PRO A 227 -14.08 0.01 14.14
CA PRO A 227 -12.78 0.44 14.70
C PRO A 227 -11.89 -0.73 15.12
N MET A 228 -12.43 -1.96 15.16
CA MET A 228 -11.67 -3.18 15.42
C MET A 228 -10.78 -3.60 14.24
N ILE A 229 -11.05 -3.10 13.03
CA ILE A 229 -10.24 -3.34 11.85
C ILE A 229 -9.28 -2.17 11.65
N ALA A 230 -8.00 -2.50 11.41
CA ALA A 230 -6.98 -1.50 11.10
C ALA A 230 -7.13 -0.98 9.65
N TRP A 231 -8.13 -0.15 9.40
CA TRP A 231 -8.37 0.44 8.08
C TRP A 231 -7.20 1.33 7.65
N LEU A 232 -6.71 1.08 6.45
CA LEU A 232 -5.62 1.84 5.85
C LEU A 232 -6.19 3.07 5.14
N PRO A 233 -5.89 4.31 5.58
CA PRO A 233 -6.20 5.48 4.78
C PRO A 233 -5.39 5.40 3.49
N THR A 234 -6.06 5.49 2.35
CA THR A 234 -5.43 5.34 1.03
C THR A 234 -5.42 6.68 0.31
N LEU A 235 -4.23 7.12 -0.05
CA LEU A 235 -4.00 8.28 -0.90
C LEU A 235 -4.13 7.88 -2.38
N GLN A 236 -5.10 8.49 -3.03
CA GLN A 236 -5.38 8.42 -4.47
C GLN A 236 -4.98 9.69 -5.21
N GLY A 237 -4.54 9.52 -6.45
CA GLY A 237 -4.14 10.57 -7.38
C GLY A 237 -3.47 9.96 -8.61
N TRP A 238 -3.25 10.78 -9.64
CA TRP A 238 -2.42 10.45 -10.79
C TRP A 238 -1.15 11.30 -10.81
N TRP A 239 -1.18 12.56 -10.45
CA TRP A 239 0.01 13.41 -10.43
C TRP A 239 0.48 13.69 -9.01
N PRO A 240 1.78 13.97 -8.77
CA PRO A 240 2.29 14.18 -7.41
C PRO A 240 1.52 15.22 -6.59
N TRP A 241 1.11 16.34 -7.19
CA TRP A 241 0.33 17.37 -6.50
C TRP A 241 -1.06 16.88 -6.08
N GLU A 242 -1.69 15.98 -6.84
CA GLU A 242 -3.00 15.43 -6.49
C GLU A 242 -2.92 14.58 -5.21
N TYR A 243 -1.79 13.90 -4.97
CA TYR A 243 -1.57 13.19 -3.70
C TYR A 243 -1.40 14.16 -2.52
N VAL A 244 -0.77 15.32 -2.73
CA VAL A 244 -0.68 16.39 -1.71
C VAL A 244 -2.07 16.93 -1.39
N GLU A 245 -2.87 17.22 -2.42
CA GLU A 245 -4.27 17.66 -2.25
C GLU A 245 -5.11 16.63 -1.47
N HIS A 246 -4.84 15.34 -1.66
CA HIS A 246 -5.53 14.28 -0.92
C HIS A 246 -5.08 14.19 0.54
N VAL A 247 -3.79 14.39 0.82
CA VAL A 247 -3.29 14.53 2.20
C VAL A 247 -4.02 15.68 2.90
N GLU A 248 -4.15 16.84 2.25
CA GLU A 248 -4.92 17.97 2.79
C GLU A 248 -6.40 17.62 2.97
N MET A 249 -6.98 16.82 2.07
CA MET A 249 -8.37 16.38 2.18
C MET A 249 -8.59 15.52 3.43
N TYR A 250 -7.70 14.54 3.70
CA TYR A 250 -7.71 13.78 4.96
C TYR A 250 -7.54 14.70 6.17
N GLN A 251 -6.61 15.66 6.13
CA GLN A 251 -6.41 16.63 7.22
C GLN A 251 -7.65 17.48 7.49
N ARG A 252 -8.31 18.00 6.44
CA ARG A 252 -9.58 18.74 6.55
C ARG A 252 -10.70 17.90 7.13
N ALA A 253 -10.70 16.59 6.87
CA ALA A 253 -11.60 15.61 7.46
C ALA A 253 -11.22 15.19 8.90
N GLY A 254 -10.18 15.79 9.49
CA GLY A 254 -9.74 15.48 10.86
C GLY A 254 -8.84 14.25 10.98
N VAL A 255 -8.32 13.73 9.88
CA VAL A 255 -7.43 12.56 9.84
C VAL A 255 -5.98 13.02 9.72
N ASP A 256 -5.22 12.92 10.82
CA ASP A 256 -3.78 13.17 10.82
C ASP A 256 -3.01 11.94 10.29
N LEU A 257 -2.23 12.16 9.23
CA LEU A 257 -1.39 11.13 8.61
C LEU A 257 0.05 11.13 9.14
N THR A 258 0.41 12.05 10.04
CA THR A 258 1.76 12.15 10.61
C THR A 258 2.17 10.86 11.32
N GLY A 259 3.26 10.21 10.89
CA GLY A 259 3.71 8.91 11.40
C GLY A 259 2.77 7.72 11.12
N ARG A 260 1.59 7.99 10.54
CA ARG A 260 0.55 6.99 10.29
C ARG A 260 0.94 6.12 9.11
N ARG A 261 0.46 4.87 9.13
CA ARG A 261 0.51 4.02 7.94
C ARG A 261 -0.54 4.52 6.94
N ALA A 262 -0.14 4.71 5.69
CA ALA A 262 -1.02 5.16 4.62
C ALA A 262 -0.73 4.37 3.34
N GLY A 263 -1.80 3.96 2.65
CA GLY A 263 -1.71 3.33 1.35
C GLY A 263 -1.48 4.37 0.26
N VAL A 264 -0.71 4.03 -0.77
CA VAL A 264 -0.51 4.87 -1.95
C VAL A 264 -1.10 4.12 -3.16
N GLY A 265 -2.29 4.54 -3.58
CA GLY A 265 -3.04 3.99 -4.70
C GLY A 265 -2.53 4.47 -6.06
N SER A 266 -3.03 3.85 -7.14
CA SER A 266 -2.75 4.20 -8.55
C SER A 266 -1.27 4.31 -8.97
N ILE A 267 -0.37 3.63 -8.25
CA ILE A 267 1.04 3.51 -8.63
C ILE A 267 1.34 2.24 -9.45
N CYS A 268 0.51 1.19 -9.33
CA CYS A 268 0.72 -0.11 -9.98
C CYS A 268 0.70 -0.03 -11.53
N ARG A 269 -0.30 0.66 -12.09
CA ARG A 269 -0.58 0.69 -13.55
C ARG A 269 -0.12 1.97 -14.24
N ARG A 270 0.76 2.72 -13.58
CA ARG A 270 1.29 4.01 -14.06
C ARG A 270 2.08 3.92 -15.37
N GLY A 271 2.65 2.75 -15.67
CA GLY A 271 3.53 2.56 -16.83
C GLY A 271 4.89 3.28 -16.72
N SER A 272 5.17 3.98 -15.62
CA SER A 272 6.40 4.73 -15.39
C SER A 272 6.88 4.57 -13.95
N GLN A 273 8.01 3.87 -13.78
CA GLN A 273 8.64 3.67 -12.47
C GLN A 273 9.20 4.98 -11.91
N LYS A 274 9.70 5.86 -12.79
CA LYS A 274 10.09 7.23 -12.41
C LYS A 274 8.89 8.02 -11.90
N GLY A 275 7.72 7.84 -12.50
CA GLY A 275 6.48 8.44 -12.01
C GLY A 275 6.11 7.97 -10.60
N VAL A 276 6.27 6.67 -10.32
CA VAL A 276 6.08 6.12 -8.96
C VAL A 276 7.07 6.75 -7.97
N ALA A 277 8.35 6.81 -8.34
CA ALA A 277 9.37 7.43 -7.50
C ALA A 277 9.08 8.91 -7.20
N ARG A 278 8.59 9.68 -8.18
CA ARG A 278 8.19 11.08 -7.98
C ARG A 278 7.05 11.22 -6.99
N VAL A 279 6.00 10.41 -7.12
CA VAL A 279 4.87 10.43 -6.17
C VAL A 279 5.35 10.13 -4.74
N LEU A 280 6.11 9.06 -4.56
CA LEU A 280 6.60 8.66 -3.24
C LEU A 280 7.60 9.68 -2.66
N GLY A 281 8.45 10.27 -3.51
CA GLY A 281 9.38 11.33 -3.13
C GLY A 281 8.62 12.57 -2.65
N THR A 282 7.66 13.05 -3.43
CA THR A 282 6.81 14.20 -3.05
C THR A 282 6.09 13.96 -1.72
N LEU A 283 5.54 12.77 -1.48
CA LEU A 283 4.90 12.44 -0.19
C LEU A 283 5.90 12.40 0.98
N THR A 284 7.14 11.97 0.73
CA THR A 284 8.22 11.96 1.73
C THR A 284 8.67 13.39 2.08
N GLU A 285 8.77 14.26 1.08
CA GLU A 285 9.17 15.66 1.21
C GLU A 285 8.19 16.52 2.02
N LEU A 286 6.93 16.08 2.16
CA LEU A 286 5.97 16.71 3.07
C LEU A 286 6.42 16.64 4.54
N GLY A 287 7.40 15.80 4.87
CA GLY A 287 7.96 15.72 6.23
C GLY A 287 7.03 15.12 7.27
N LEU A 288 5.92 14.49 6.85
CA LEU A 288 4.93 13.88 7.74
C LEU A 288 5.39 12.56 8.36
N GLY A 289 6.50 11.97 7.89
CA GLY A 289 6.99 10.68 8.39
C GLY A 289 6.00 9.53 8.17
N MET A 290 5.17 9.61 7.13
CA MET A 290 4.18 8.57 6.80
C MET A 290 4.85 7.22 6.56
N ARG A 291 4.29 6.16 7.14
CA ARG A 291 4.68 4.78 6.86
C ARG A 291 3.96 4.29 5.61
N MET A 292 4.51 4.62 4.44
CA MET A 292 3.83 4.38 3.16
C MET A 292 3.77 2.88 2.81
N HIS A 293 2.58 2.42 2.46
CA HIS A 293 2.33 1.13 1.82
C HIS A 293 2.11 1.34 0.31
N GLY A 294 2.96 0.75 -0.52
CA GLY A 294 2.77 0.79 -1.96
C GLY A 294 1.91 -0.36 -2.45
N PHE A 295 0.75 -0.07 -3.04
CA PHE A 295 -0.13 -1.10 -3.60
C PHE A 295 0.39 -1.62 -4.95
N GLY A 296 0.53 -2.94 -5.06
CA GLY A 296 0.84 -3.64 -6.32
C GLY A 296 2.13 -3.15 -7.00
N VAL A 297 3.19 -2.90 -6.23
CA VAL A 297 4.44 -2.33 -6.74
C VAL A 297 5.18 -3.35 -7.61
N SER A 298 5.72 -2.90 -8.74
CA SER A 298 6.56 -3.74 -9.61
C SER A 298 8.01 -3.81 -9.12
N ILE A 299 8.72 -4.89 -9.47
CA ILE A 299 10.16 -5.05 -9.19
C ILE A 299 10.97 -3.83 -9.69
N ASN A 300 10.67 -3.34 -10.90
CA ASN A 300 11.36 -2.18 -11.45
C ASN A 300 11.08 -0.89 -10.65
N ALA A 301 9.88 -0.72 -10.10
CA ALA A 301 9.57 0.40 -9.22
C ALA A 301 10.28 0.27 -7.87
N LEU A 302 10.36 -0.94 -7.29
CA LEU A 302 11.12 -1.21 -6.06
C LEU A 302 12.60 -0.91 -6.23
N ARG A 303 13.17 -1.18 -7.41
CA ARG A 303 14.57 -0.87 -7.72
C ARG A 303 14.89 0.63 -7.68
N ILE A 304 13.90 1.48 -7.88
CA ILE A 304 14.07 2.95 -7.89
C ILE A 304 13.61 3.58 -6.58
N ALA A 305 12.47 3.12 -6.04
CA ALA A 305 11.75 3.79 -4.96
C ALA A 305 11.51 2.91 -3.73
N GLY A 306 12.03 1.68 -3.68
CA GLY A 306 11.77 0.74 -2.58
C GLY A 306 12.22 1.26 -1.21
N HIS A 307 13.26 2.11 -1.18
CA HIS A 307 13.74 2.76 0.04
C HIS A 307 12.78 3.81 0.64
N LEU A 308 11.73 4.22 -0.09
CA LEU A 308 10.72 5.17 0.39
C LEU A 308 9.52 4.47 1.04
N LEU A 309 9.43 3.13 0.95
CA LEU A 309 8.26 2.38 1.38
C LEU A 309 8.51 1.70 2.74
N ASP A 310 7.55 1.81 3.65
CA ASP A 310 7.50 1.00 4.88
C ASP A 310 7.04 -0.42 4.58
N SER A 311 6.14 -0.54 3.61
CA SER A 311 5.69 -1.83 3.09
C SER A 311 5.24 -1.74 1.63
N ALA A 312 5.15 -2.89 0.98
CA ALA A 312 4.60 -3.02 -0.36
C ALA A 312 3.96 -4.39 -0.53
N ASP A 313 3.04 -4.50 -1.49
CA ASP A 313 2.54 -5.79 -1.95
C ASP A 313 2.74 -5.98 -3.46
N SER A 314 2.68 -7.23 -3.91
CA SER A 314 2.49 -7.53 -5.32
C SER A 314 1.99 -8.95 -5.55
N GLN A 315 1.10 -9.11 -6.54
CA GLN A 315 0.69 -10.38 -7.13
C GLN A 315 1.18 -10.50 -8.59
N ALA A 316 2.14 -9.67 -9.02
CA ALA A 316 2.60 -9.64 -10.41
C ALA A 316 3.15 -10.99 -10.89
N TRP A 317 3.75 -11.79 -9.99
CA TRP A 317 4.22 -13.15 -10.27
C TRP A 317 3.14 -14.01 -10.97
N SER A 318 1.90 -13.99 -10.48
CA SER A 318 0.81 -14.80 -11.03
C SER A 318 0.45 -14.35 -12.44
N LYS A 319 0.51 -13.04 -12.72
CA LYS A 319 0.32 -12.50 -14.07
C LYS A 319 1.49 -12.89 -14.98
N SER A 320 2.73 -12.71 -14.55
CA SER A 320 3.92 -13.11 -15.34
C SER A 320 3.86 -14.58 -15.73
N ALA A 321 3.55 -15.47 -14.79
CA ALA A 321 3.41 -16.90 -15.10
C ALA A 321 2.33 -17.19 -16.15
N ARG A 322 1.21 -16.46 -16.14
CA ARG A 322 0.15 -16.62 -17.15
C ARG A 322 0.58 -16.12 -18.52
N ASP A 323 1.17 -14.93 -18.57
CA ASP A 323 1.52 -14.25 -19.82
C ASP A 323 2.68 -14.96 -20.53
N GLU A 324 3.65 -15.45 -19.74
CA GLU A 324 4.88 -16.09 -20.24
C GLU A 324 4.79 -17.62 -20.22
N HIS A 325 3.66 -18.19 -19.78
CA HIS A 325 3.47 -19.64 -19.62
C HIS A 325 4.58 -20.32 -18.80
N LEU A 326 5.09 -19.64 -17.76
CA LEU A 326 6.25 -20.08 -16.98
C LEU A 326 5.98 -21.36 -16.21
N MET A 327 6.87 -22.34 -16.35
CA MET A 327 6.90 -23.54 -15.52
C MET A 327 8.31 -23.69 -14.96
N LEU A 328 8.46 -23.59 -13.62
CA LEU A 328 9.76 -23.83 -13.00
C LEU A 328 10.21 -25.27 -13.22
N PRO A 329 11.53 -25.53 -13.29
CA PRO A 329 12.05 -26.90 -13.32
C PRO A 329 11.49 -27.73 -12.15
N GLY A 330 10.94 -28.90 -12.46
CA GLY A 330 10.35 -29.81 -11.48
C GLY A 330 8.88 -29.53 -11.12
N CYS A 331 8.30 -28.42 -11.59
CA CYS A 331 6.85 -28.20 -11.46
C CYS A 331 6.08 -29.03 -12.49
N ASN A 332 4.99 -29.68 -12.06
CA ASN A 332 4.02 -30.33 -12.92
C ASN A 332 2.60 -29.88 -12.54
N HIS A 333 2.19 -28.71 -13.05
CA HIS A 333 0.88 -28.15 -12.75
C HIS A 333 -0.12 -28.56 -13.82
N LEU A 334 -1.32 -28.95 -13.39
CA LEU A 334 -2.41 -29.33 -14.28
C LEU A 334 -3.58 -28.35 -14.16
N SER A 335 -4.27 -28.12 -15.27
CA SER A 335 -5.53 -27.39 -15.30
C SER A 335 -6.60 -28.07 -14.45
N ARG A 336 -7.71 -27.36 -14.22
CA ARG A 336 -8.95 -28.04 -13.82
C ARG A 336 -9.35 -29.06 -14.89
N PRO A 337 -10.04 -30.16 -14.52
CA PRO A 337 -10.61 -31.09 -15.48
C PRO A 337 -11.46 -30.34 -16.50
N ASP A 338 -11.32 -30.69 -17.76
CA ASP A 338 -12.27 -30.29 -18.79
C ASP A 338 -13.66 -30.82 -18.39
N PRO A 339 -14.71 -29.97 -18.38
CA PRO A 339 -16.03 -30.37 -17.91
C PRO A 339 -16.72 -31.40 -18.80
N VAL A 340 -16.27 -31.57 -20.05
CA VAL A 340 -16.85 -32.50 -21.03
C VAL A 340 -16.07 -33.81 -21.06
N ILE A 341 -14.74 -33.73 -21.22
CA ILE A 341 -13.90 -34.92 -21.45
C ILE A 341 -13.11 -35.37 -20.21
N GLY A 342 -13.16 -34.62 -19.10
CA GLY A 342 -12.45 -34.93 -17.86
C GLY A 342 -10.91 -34.78 -17.92
N ALA A 343 -10.34 -34.63 -19.12
CA ALA A 343 -8.91 -34.50 -19.32
C ALA A 343 -8.35 -33.23 -18.65
N ARG A 344 -7.12 -33.33 -18.15
CA ARG A 344 -6.37 -32.18 -17.62
C ARG A 344 -5.19 -31.90 -18.53
N ARG A 345 -4.83 -30.63 -18.67
CA ARG A 345 -3.69 -30.20 -19.49
C ARG A 345 -2.62 -29.58 -18.59
N PRO A 346 -1.33 -29.75 -18.91
CA PRO A 346 -0.28 -28.98 -18.27
C PRO A 346 -0.58 -27.48 -18.31
N THR A 347 -0.24 -26.78 -17.22
CA THR A 347 -0.43 -25.33 -17.08
C THR A 347 0.80 -24.71 -16.43
N ASP A 348 0.77 -23.40 -16.22
CA ASP A 348 1.91 -22.64 -15.72
C ASP A 348 1.90 -22.47 -14.19
N CYS A 349 2.92 -21.79 -13.67
CA CYS A 349 3.14 -21.50 -12.26
C CYS A 349 2.24 -20.39 -11.71
N ARG A 350 1.13 -19.98 -12.37
CA ARG A 350 0.24 -18.89 -11.92
C ARG A 350 -0.32 -19.05 -10.52
N ASN A 351 -0.35 -20.27 -10.00
CA ASN A 351 -0.84 -20.63 -8.66
C ASN A 351 0.23 -21.38 -7.84
N CYS A 352 1.49 -21.37 -8.27
CA CYS A 352 2.58 -22.09 -7.62
C CYS A 352 3.20 -21.23 -6.51
N PHE A 353 3.08 -21.69 -5.26
CA PHE A 353 3.63 -20.95 -4.11
C PHE A 353 5.16 -20.90 -4.12
N THR A 354 5.84 -21.95 -4.60
CA THR A 354 7.29 -21.96 -4.81
C THR A 354 7.71 -20.83 -5.74
N TYR A 355 7.04 -20.68 -6.89
CA TYR A 355 7.32 -19.59 -7.82
C TYR A 355 7.00 -18.22 -7.24
N ALA A 356 5.89 -18.09 -6.51
CA ALA A 356 5.54 -16.85 -5.82
C ALA A 356 6.63 -16.41 -4.83
N LEU A 357 7.23 -17.36 -4.10
CA LEU A 357 8.35 -17.09 -3.19
C LEU A 357 9.63 -16.72 -3.93
N HIS A 358 9.98 -17.41 -5.03
CA HIS A 358 11.12 -17.01 -5.86
C HIS A 358 10.98 -15.58 -6.38
N TRP A 359 9.81 -15.24 -6.91
CA TRP A 359 9.52 -13.88 -7.39
C TRP A 359 9.58 -12.84 -6.27
N ARG A 360 9.12 -13.18 -5.05
CA ARG A 360 9.28 -12.31 -3.87
C ARG A 360 10.75 -12.02 -3.59
N GLU A 361 11.62 -13.02 -3.67
CA GLU A 361 13.04 -12.82 -3.43
C GLU A 361 13.67 -11.89 -4.48
N GLU A 362 13.24 -11.98 -5.74
CA GLU A 362 13.64 -11.01 -6.78
C GLU A 362 13.16 -9.58 -6.45
N ALA A 363 11.94 -9.43 -5.94
CA ALA A 363 11.43 -8.14 -5.48
C ALA A 363 12.26 -7.56 -4.33
N LEU A 364 12.68 -8.39 -3.38
CA LEU A 364 13.56 -7.98 -2.29
C LEU A 364 14.98 -7.66 -2.77
N ASP A 365 15.50 -8.38 -3.76
CA ASP A 365 16.78 -8.07 -4.39
C ASP A 365 16.75 -6.72 -5.12
N ALA A 366 15.61 -6.34 -5.70
CA ALA A 366 15.42 -4.99 -6.23
C ALA A 366 15.48 -3.91 -5.13
N VAL A 367 14.92 -4.16 -3.95
CA VAL A 367 15.04 -3.23 -2.79
C VAL A 367 16.50 -3.11 -2.34
N ARG A 368 17.23 -4.22 -2.29
CA ARG A 368 18.67 -4.22 -1.99
C ARG A 368 19.46 -3.41 -3.02
N ALA A 369 19.17 -3.60 -4.30
CA ALA A 369 19.79 -2.85 -5.40
C ALA A 369 19.52 -1.35 -5.28
N CYS A 370 18.27 -0.97 -5.00
CA CYS A 370 17.86 0.41 -4.78
C CYS A 370 18.71 1.10 -3.70
N ALA A 371 18.87 0.45 -2.55
CA ALA A 371 19.66 0.98 -1.45
C ALA A 371 21.16 1.07 -1.77
N ARG A 372 21.72 0.08 -2.49
CA ARG A 372 23.13 0.14 -2.95
C ARG A 372 23.36 1.29 -3.92
N ASP A 373 22.47 1.49 -4.89
CA ASP A 373 22.59 2.58 -5.86
C ASP A 373 22.55 3.95 -5.17
N ARG A 374 21.68 4.12 -4.16
CA ARG A 374 21.66 5.33 -3.33
C ARG A 374 22.92 5.53 -2.51
N ALA A 375 23.44 4.47 -1.87
CA ALA A 375 24.68 4.56 -1.09
C ALA A 375 25.88 4.96 -1.96
N ASN A 376 25.87 4.58 -3.24
CA ASN A 376 26.91 4.91 -4.21
C ASN A 376 26.71 6.29 -4.89
N GLY A 377 25.76 7.11 -4.42
CA GLY A 377 25.46 8.42 -5.01
C GLY A 377 24.93 8.35 -6.45
N ARG A 378 24.54 7.16 -6.93
CA ARG A 378 23.87 6.99 -8.23
C ARG A 378 22.42 7.41 -8.10
N HIS A 379 22.21 8.72 -7.97
CA HIS A 379 20.89 9.29 -8.10
C HIS A 379 20.47 9.15 -9.56
N THR A 380 19.36 8.44 -9.83
CA THR A 380 18.62 8.72 -11.05
C THR A 380 18.23 10.18 -10.97
N ALA A 381 18.90 11.05 -11.72
CA ALA A 381 18.71 12.49 -11.69
C ALA A 381 17.21 12.81 -11.64
N GLU A 382 16.80 13.53 -10.60
CA GLU A 382 15.51 14.20 -10.55
C GLU A 382 15.51 15.23 -11.67
N PRO A 383 14.65 15.14 -12.70
CA PRO A 383 14.33 16.34 -13.44
C PRO A 383 13.56 17.23 -12.47
N ALA A 384 14.10 18.42 -12.23
CA ALA A 384 13.48 19.47 -11.44
C ALA A 384 11.99 19.56 -11.76
N LEU A 385 11.16 19.74 -10.73
CA LEU A 385 9.78 20.15 -10.91
C LEU A 385 9.80 21.38 -11.83
N PRO A 386 9.02 21.41 -12.93
CA PRO A 386 8.80 22.69 -13.59
C PRO A 386 8.23 23.62 -12.53
N ALA A 387 8.83 24.80 -12.37
CA ALA A 387 8.34 25.85 -11.49
C ALA A 387 6.83 26.01 -11.73
N PRO A 388 6.03 26.30 -10.68
CA PRO A 388 4.62 26.56 -10.88
C PRO A 388 4.51 27.64 -11.94
N ALA A 389 3.88 27.31 -13.08
CA ALA A 389 3.51 28.34 -14.02
C ALA A 389 2.55 29.24 -13.25
N LEU A 390 3.06 30.40 -12.82
CA LEU A 390 2.24 31.54 -12.41
C LEU A 390 1.07 31.58 -13.39
N LEU A 391 -0.15 31.45 -12.84
CA LEU A 391 -1.41 31.60 -13.55
C LEU A 391 -1.30 32.81 -14.49
N ARG A 392 -0.91 32.56 -15.74
CA ARG A 392 -1.03 33.54 -16.80
C ARG A 392 -2.53 33.65 -17.00
N ARG A 393 -3.08 34.76 -16.52
CA ARG A 393 -4.45 35.21 -16.77
C ARG A 393 -4.85 34.76 -18.17
N ALA A 394 -5.86 33.93 -18.25
CA ALA A 394 -6.47 33.54 -19.51
C ALA A 394 -6.85 34.82 -20.26
N ASN A 395 -6.07 35.16 -21.30
CA ASN A 395 -6.52 36.12 -22.29
C ASN A 395 -7.71 35.47 -22.99
N ARG A 396 -8.89 36.07 -22.81
CA ARG A 396 -10.12 35.73 -23.51
C ARG A 396 -9.88 35.85 -25.01
N SER A 397 -9.57 34.75 -25.69
CA SER A 397 -9.70 34.65 -27.14
C SER A 397 -11.18 34.53 -27.48
N ARG A 398 -11.69 35.49 -28.25
CA ARG A 398 -13.04 35.51 -28.82
C ARG A 398 -13.30 34.21 -29.62
N PRO A 399 -14.53 33.68 -29.63
CA PRO A 399 -14.88 32.53 -30.45
C PRO A 399 -14.82 32.90 -31.94
N ASN A 400 -14.36 31.93 -32.74
CA ASN A 400 -14.29 31.98 -34.20
C ASN A 400 -15.72 31.91 -34.80
N PRO A 401 -16.15 32.82 -35.69
CA PRO A 401 -17.52 32.84 -36.20
C PRO A 401 -17.94 31.70 -37.14
N ASP A 402 -17.03 30.85 -37.61
CA ASP A 402 -17.31 29.94 -38.75
C ASP A 402 -17.60 28.47 -38.38
N GLN A 403 -18.21 28.19 -37.23
CA GLN A 403 -18.64 26.81 -36.87
C GLN A 403 -20.13 26.66 -36.52
N LEU A 404 -20.96 27.63 -36.88
CA LEU A 404 -22.41 27.47 -36.92
C LEU A 404 -22.83 27.30 -38.37
N LEU A 405 -22.97 26.05 -38.83
CA LEU A 405 -23.88 25.59 -39.89
C LEU A 405 -23.53 24.11 -40.14
N LEU A 406 -24.32 23.19 -39.57
CA LEU A 406 -24.61 21.85 -40.10
C LEU A 406 -25.42 21.04 -39.07
N PHE A 407 -26.63 21.50 -38.76
CA PHE A 407 -27.76 20.64 -38.36
C PHE A 407 -29.05 21.41 -38.70
N GLY A 408 -29.71 20.96 -39.76
CA GLY A 408 -30.92 21.57 -40.29
C GLY A 408 -31.46 20.76 -41.47
N GLN A 409 -31.85 19.52 -41.22
CA GLN A 409 -33.03 18.83 -41.75
C GLN A 409 -33.20 17.49 -41.05
#